data_AF-A0A382EU28-F1
#
_entry.id   AF-A0A382EU28-F1
#
_cell.length_a   1.000
_cell.length_b   1.000
_cell.length_c   1.000
_cell.angle_alpha   90.00
_cell.angle_beta   90.00
_cell.angle_gamma   90.00
#
_symmetry.space_group_name_H-M   'P 1'
#
loop_
_entity.id
_entity.type
_entity.pdbx_description
1 polymer ?
#
loop_
_entity_poly.entity_id
_entity_poly.type
_entity_poly.pdbx_seq_one_letter_code
_entity_poly.pdbx_strand_id
1 'polypeptide(L)'
;GARDISSMNVFYATLTGLAVGWLISSITEYYTGLGKKPVLEIVQKSSTGAATNIIAGLATGMISTFGSVLLFATAIWVAYAFAGFYGVALSASAMMATTGMQLAIDAFGPISDNAGGIAEMSKQDPIVRERTDILDSVGNTTAATGKGFAIASAALTSLALFAAYVTFTGIDGINIFKAPVLAMLFVGGMIPVVFSALAMNAVGKAAMEMVYEVRRQFKEIPGIMKGTAKPEYDKCVAISTQASLKEMMLPGIITIGTPILITVLPMLMGMDNQAIAEMLGGYMAGVTVSGVLWAIFQNNAGGAWDNAKKSFEAGVEINGEMTYKGSDAHKASVTGDTVGDPFKDTSGPSMNILIKLTCLIGLVIAPILGGHSAESNHVDDVTSKEIKVSVDMQSNDEADDVTAKVTISTNINGNETSEEFEIDGSKDEVMEKVDKIVKDKKQD
;
A
#
# COMPACT_ATOMS: atom_id res chain seq x y z
N GLY A 1 -18.33 19.79 10.76
CA GLY A 1 -19.65 19.86 10.09
C GLY A 1 -19.50 19.44 8.64
N ALA A 2 -20.59 18.98 8.01
CA ALA A 2 -20.60 18.66 6.57
C ALA A 2 -20.28 19.91 5.74
N ARG A 3 -19.45 19.76 4.71
CA ARG A 3 -19.03 20.85 3.83
C ARG A 3 -19.51 20.53 2.42
N ASP A 4 -20.23 21.45 1.80
CA ASP A 4 -20.61 21.31 0.40
C ASP A 4 -19.38 21.44 -0.50
N ILE A 5 -19.13 20.40 -1.29
CA ILE A 5 -18.02 20.35 -2.25
C ILE A 5 -18.61 20.27 -3.65
N SER A 6 -18.25 21.23 -4.51
CA SER A 6 -18.66 21.24 -5.91
C SER A 6 -18.10 20.02 -6.66
N SER A 7 -18.90 19.42 -7.54
CA SER A 7 -18.46 18.35 -8.43
C SER A 7 -17.24 18.74 -9.27
N MET A 8 -17.10 20.02 -9.61
CA MET A 8 -15.96 20.53 -10.36
C MET A 8 -14.66 20.49 -9.53
N ASN A 9 -14.74 20.74 -8.22
CA ASN A 9 -13.57 20.61 -7.34
C ASN A 9 -13.14 19.15 -7.21
N VAL A 10 -14.09 18.22 -7.12
CA VAL A 10 -13.80 16.79 -7.13
C VAL A 10 -13.12 16.39 -8.44
N PHE A 11 -13.61 16.88 -9.58
CA PHE A 11 -13.00 16.67 -10.89
C PHE A 11 -11.55 17.17 -10.96
N TYR A 12 -11.25 18.38 -10.47
CA TYR A 12 -9.88 18.90 -10.44
C TYR A 12 -8.96 18.12 -9.47
N ALA A 13 -9.49 17.63 -8.35
CA ALA A 13 -8.74 16.74 -7.46
C ALA A 13 -8.36 15.42 -8.17
N THR A 14 -9.27 14.83 -8.95
CA THR A 14 -9.01 13.66 -9.79
C THR A 14 -7.94 13.94 -10.85
N LEU A 15 -8.00 15.09 -11.54
CA LEU A 15 -6.99 15.48 -12.53
C LEU A 15 -5.59 15.62 -11.90
N THR A 16 -5.52 16.08 -10.64
CA THR A 16 -4.25 16.17 -9.90
C THR A 16 -3.61 14.78 -9.77
N GLY A 17 -4.39 13.75 -9.44
CA GLY A 17 -3.90 12.38 -9.31
C GLY A 17 -3.37 11.78 -10.62
N LEU A 18 -4.10 12.02 -11.72
CA LEU A 18 -3.66 11.61 -13.06
C LEU A 18 -2.35 12.29 -13.47
N ALA A 19 -2.23 13.60 -13.21
CA ALA A 19 -1.01 14.35 -13.47
C ALA A 19 0.17 13.84 -12.65
N VAL A 20 -0.04 13.52 -11.36
CA VAL A 20 1.00 12.92 -10.51
C VAL A 20 1.46 11.58 -11.05
N GLY A 21 0.53 10.71 -11.47
CA GLY A 21 0.86 9.42 -12.06
C GLY A 21 1.76 9.56 -13.30
N TRP A 22 1.45 10.50 -14.20
CA TRP A 22 2.28 10.77 -15.36
C TRP A 22 3.64 11.39 -15.00
N LEU A 23 3.66 12.37 -14.09
CA LEU A 23 4.88 13.07 -13.69
C LEU A 23 5.86 12.15 -12.95
N ILE A 24 5.38 11.29 -12.04
CA ILE A 24 6.27 10.36 -11.32
C ILE A 24 6.90 9.36 -12.29
N SER A 25 6.12 8.85 -13.24
CA SER A 25 6.61 7.95 -14.29
C SER A 25 7.71 8.63 -15.13
N SER A 26 7.52 9.90 -15.47
CA SER A 26 8.50 10.70 -16.23
C SER A 26 9.77 10.97 -15.43
N ILE A 27 9.64 11.26 -14.12
CA ILE A 27 10.79 11.43 -13.21
C ILE A 27 11.58 10.12 -13.12
N THR A 28 10.89 8.99 -12.92
CA THR A 28 11.53 7.67 -12.87
C THR A 28 12.27 7.37 -14.16
N GLU A 29 11.66 7.58 -15.33
CA GLU A 29 12.31 7.36 -16.63
C GLU A 29 13.56 8.25 -16.80
N TYR A 30 13.56 9.49 -16.31
CA TYR A 30 14.75 10.34 -16.37
C TYR A 30 15.93 9.79 -15.55
N TYR A 31 15.65 9.19 -14.38
CA TYR A 31 16.70 8.66 -13.50
C TYR A 31 17.16 7.26 -13.88
N THR A 32 16.31 6.45 -14.49
CA THR A 32 16.63 5.05 -14.82
C THR A 32 16.86 4.82 -16.30
N GLY A 33 16.33 5.64 -17.20
CA GLY A 33 16.32 5.38 -18.64
C GLY A 33 17.70 5.38 -19.31
N LEU A 34 17.85 4.55 -20.34
CA LEU A 34 19.05 4.49 -21.17
C LEU A 34 19.35 5.83 -21.85
N GLY A 35 20.63 6.20 -21.90
CA GLY A 35 21.10 7.44 -22.53
C GLY A 35 20.70 8.73 -21.79
N LYS A 36 20.07 8.65 -20.61
CA LYS A 36 19.78 9.82 -19.78
C LYS A 36 21.01 10.19 -18.95
N LYS A 37 21.12 11.48 -18.64
CA LYS A 37 22.27 12.05 -17.91
C LYS A 37 22.62 11.29 -16.61
N PRO A 38 21.67 10.93 -15.72
CA PRO A 38 22.03 10.22 -14.48
C PRO A 38 22.66 8.85 -14.72
N VAL A 39 22.13 8.08 -15.68
CA VAL A 39 22.68 6.76 -16.04
C VAL A 39 24.04 6.90 -16.72
N LEU A 40 24.20 7.87 -17.62
CA LEU A 40 25.48 8.14 -18.27
C LEU A 40 26.58 8.55 -17.28
N GLU A 41 26.24 9.27 -16.21
CA GLU A 41 27.18 9.56 -15.13
C GLU A 41 27.65 8.27 -14.43
N ILE A 42 26.76 7.30 -14.17
CA ILE A 42 27.13 5.99 -13.62
C ILE A 42 28.03 5.22 -14.59
N VAL A 43 27.71 5.24 -15.89
CA VAL A 43 28.54 4.63 -16.94
C VAL A 43 29.95 5.22 -16.93
N GLN A 44 30.06 6.55 -16.92
CA GLN A 44 31.37 7.24 -16.84
C GLN A 44 32.14 6.83 -15.58
N LYS A 45 31.49 6.77 -14.42
CA LYS A 45 32.10 6.37 -13.15
C LYS A 45 32.43 4.87 -13.06
N SER A 46 31.95 4.06 -13.99
CA SER A 46 32.32 2.64 -14.09
C SER A 46 33.74 2.47 -14.64
N SER A 47 34.25 3.45 -15.40
CA SER A 47 35.64 3.43 -15.90
C SER A 47 36.69 3.47 -14.79
N THR A 48 36.34 4.02 -13.64
CA THR A 48 37.22 4.09 -12.45
C THR A 48 37.04 2.92 -11.49
N GLY A 49 36.18 1.95 -11.82
CA GLY A 49 35.98 0.70 -11.07
C GLY A 49 34.63 0.57 -10.36
N ALA A 50 34.43 -0.57 -9.69
CA ALA A 50 33.15 -0.93 -9.06
C ALA A 50 32.75 -0.01 -7.90
N ALA A 51 33.72 0.46 -7.09
CA ALA A 51 33.44 1.31 -5.94
C ALA A 51 32.80 2.66 -6.35
N THR A 52 33.35 3.30 -7.39
CA THR A 52 32.81 4.57 -7.93
C THR A 52 31.47 4.38 -8.63
N ASN A 53 31.26 3.23 -9.28
CA ASN A 53 29.96 2.86 -9.84
C ASN A 53 28.88 2.71 -8.74
N ILE A 54 29.19 2.01 -7.65
CA ILE A 54 28.27 1.85 -6.52
C ILE A 54 27.97 3.20 -5.87
N ILE A 55 28.98 4.04 -5.62
CA ILE A 55 28.74 5.37 -5.06
C ILE A 55 27.84 6.21 -5.97
N ALA A 56 28.05 6.17 -7.29
CA ALA A 56 27.26 6.92 -8.25
C ALA A 56 25.79 6.47 -8.28
N GLY A 57 25.52 5.16 -8.28
CA GLY A 57 24.15 4.66 -8.27
C GLY A 57 23.41 4.91 -6.95
N LEU A 58 24.09 4.77 -5.80
CA LEU A 58 23.52 5.14 -4.50
C LEU A 58 23.15 6.63 -4.46
N ALA A 59 24.06 7.50 -4.88
CA ALA A 59 23.82 8.94 -4.94
C ALA A 59 22.66 9.28 -5.89
N THR A 60 22.62 8.66 -7.07
CA THR A 60 21.54 8.85 -8.06
C THR A 60 20.18 8.47 -7.48
N GLY A 61 20.09 7.30 -6.83
CA GLY A 61 18.86 6.88 -6.17
C GLY A 61 18.42 7.85 -5.07
N MET A 62 19.35 8.30 -4.21
CA MET A 62 19.03 9.23 -3.13
C MET A 62 18.52 10.58 -3.68
N ILE A 63 19.18 11.12 -4.70
CA ILE A 63 18.78 12.36 -5.36
C ILE A 63 17.42 12.22 -6.05
N SER A 64 17.10 11.05 -6.60
CA SER A 64 15.81 10.81 -7.27
C SER A 64 14.58 10.96 -6.37
N THR A 65 14.77 10.88 -5.05
CA THR A 65 13.69 11.12 -4.08
C THR A 65 13.25 12.59 -4.04
N PHE A 66 14.14 13.53 -4.36
CA PHE A 66 13.91 14.96 -4.22
C PHE A 66 12.71 15.44 -5.04
N GLY A 67 12.73 15.22 -6.37
CA GLY A 67 11.65 15.65 -7.24
C GLY A 67 10.34 14.91 -6.95
N SER A 68 10.43 13.62 -6.65
CA SER A 68 9.29 12.74 -6.39
C SER A 68 8.53 13.13 -5.12
N VAL A 69 9.23 13.44 -4.03
CA VAL A 69 8.61 13.84 -2.76
C VAL A 69 8.00 15.24 -2.85
N LEU A 70 8.66 16.18 -3.52
CA LEU A 70 8.10 17.50 -3.76
C LEU A 70 6.83 17.45 -4.63
N LEU A 71 6.80 16.54 -5.61
CA LEU A 71 5.60 16.27 -6.41
C LEU A 71 4.45 15.80 -5.51
N PHE A 72 4.69 14.84 -4.60
CA PHE A 72 3.65 14.36 -3.68
C PHE A 72 3.19 15.46 -2.73
N ALA A 73 4.11 16.22 -2.13
CA ALA A 73 3.75 17.33 -1.23
C ALA A 73 2.86 18.37 -1.94
N THR A 74 3.22 18.73 -3.18
CA THR A 74 2.44 19.66 -4.01
C THR A 74 1.08 19.08 -4.34
N ALA A 75 1.02 17.81 -4.73
CA ALA A 75 -0.23 17.13 -5.07
C ALA A 75 -1.20 17.06 -3.89
N ILE A 76 -0.70 16.80 -2.68
CA ILE A 76 -1.50 16.78 -1.46
C ILE A 76 -2.12 18.15 -1.22
N TRP A 77 -1.32 19.22 -1.31
CA TRP A 77 -1.81 20.59 -1.12
C TRP A 77 -2.86 20.99 -2.16
N VAL A 78 -2.61 20.69 -3.43
CA VAL A 78 -3.53 20.99 -4.53
C VAL A 78 -4.84 20.22 -4.38
N ALA A 79 -4.77 18.90 -4.17
CA ALA A 79 -5.97 18.07 -4.00
C ALA A 79 -6.76 18.44 -2.73
N TYR A 80 -6.07 18.79 -1.65
CA TYR A 80 -6.67 19.25 -0.41
C TYR A 80 -7.37 20.61 -0.59
N ALA A 81 -6.80 21.53 -1.36
CA ALA A 81 -7.42 22.83 -1.63
C ALA A 81 -8.77 22.70 -2.36
N PHE A 82 -8.92 21.69 -3.21
CA PHE A 82 -10.18 21.45 -3.92
C PHE A 82 -11.26 20.80 -3.05
N ALA A 83 -10.93 19.72 -2.34
CA ALA A 83 -11.93 18.90 -1.66
C ALA A 83 -11.45 18.30 -0.30
N GLY A 84 -10.49 18.94 0.37
CA GLY A 84 -9.92 18.46 1.63
C GLY A 84 -9.32 17.06 1.51
N PHE A 85 -9.36 16.29 2.61
CA PHE A 85 -8.86 14.90 2.60
C PHE A 85 -9.64 13.98 1.66
N TYR A 86 -10.92 14.29 1.38
CA TYR A 86 -11.68 13.57 0.35
C TYR A 86 -11.07 13.78 -1.04
N GLY A 87 -10.65 15.01 -1.36
CA GLY A 87 -9.89 15.33 -2.58
C GLY A 87 -8.56 14.58 -2.68
N VAL A 88 -7.82 14.49 -1.59
CA VAL A 88 -6.56 13.72 -1.53
C VAL A 88 -6.83 12.22 -1.80
N ALA A 89 -7.87 11.65 -1.21
CA ALA A 89 -8.26 10.27 -1.45
C ALA A 89 -8.72 10.02 -2.90
N LEU A 90 -9.49 10.95 -3.47
CA LEU A 90 -9.92 10.88 -4.87
C LEU A 90 -8.75 11.03 -5.84
N SER A 91 -7.78 11.90 -5.54
CA SER A 91 -6.53 12.00 -6.30
C SER A 91 -5.75 10.69 -6.28
N ALA A 92 -5.64 10.04 -5.11
CA ALA A 92 -5.01 8.73 -4.97
C ALA A 92 -5.72 7.65 -5.82
N SER A 93 -7.06 7.61 -5.76
CA SER A 93 -7.87 6.67 -6.53
C SER A 93 -7.76 6.94 -8.04
N ALA A 94 -7.81 8.21 -8.45
CA ALA A 94 -7.70 8.64 -9.84
C ALA A 94 -6.36 8.27 -10.45
N MET A 95 -5.27 8.38 -9.68
CA MET A 95 -3.96 7.92 -10.12
C MET A 95 -4.01 6.46 -10.57
N MET A 96 -4.78 5.60 -9.89
CA MET A 96 -4.95 4.17 -10.24
C MET A 96 -5.95 3.91 -11.39
N ALA A 97 -6.59 4.92 -11.97
CA ALA A 97 -7.55 4.71 -13.06
C ALA A 97 -6.91 4.04 -14.30
N THR A 98 -5.61 4.22 -14.50
CA THR A 98 -4.84 3.61 -15.60
C THR A 98 -4.09 2.33 -15.19
N THR A 99 -4.39 1.76 -14.01
CA THR A 99 -3.68 0.58 -13.49
C THR A 99 -3.68 -0.61 -14.45
N GLY A 100 -4.77 -0.84 -15.19
CA GLY A 100 -4.80 -1.92 -16.18
C GLY A 100 -3.73 -1.78 -17.27
N MET A 101 -3.51 -0.55 -17.76
CA MET A 101 -2.47 -0.28 -18.75
C MET A 101 -1.07 -0.34 -18.13
N GLN A 102 -0.92 0.17 -16.91
CA GLN A 102 0.37 0.16 -16.21
C GLN A 102 0.82 -1.28 -15.91
N LEU A 103 -0.09 -2.16 -15.48
CA LEU A 103 0.20 -3.58 -15.25
C LEU A 103 0.55 -4.31 -16.55
N ALA A 104 -0.12 -3.99 -17.66
CA ALA A 104 0.21 -4.58 -18.96
C ALA A 104 1.64 -4.22 -19.40
N ILE A 105 2.04 -2.95 -19.20
CA ILE A 105 3.36 -2.43 -19.52
C ILE A 105 4.44 -2.97 -18.57
N ASP A 106 4.13 -3.14 -17.28
CA ASP A 106 5.04 -3.73 -16.29
C ASP A 106 5.25 -5.24 -16.56
N ALA A 107 4.16 -5.98 -16.81
CA ALA A 107 4.20 -7.41 -17.14
C ALA A 107 4.90 -7.71 -18.48
N PHE A 108 4.94 -6.76 -19.40
CA PHE A 108 5.67 -6.89 -20.66
C PHE A 108 7.18 -7.14 -20.45
N GLY A 109 7.78 -6.56 -19.40
CA GLY A 109 9.21 -6.72 -19.12
C GLY A 109 9.60 -8.17 -18.82
N PRO A 110 9.06 -8.80 -17.76
CA PRO A 110 9.36 -10.19 -17.44
C PRO A 110 8.99 -11.20 -18.54
N ILE A 111 7.99 -10.91 -19.37
CA ILE A 111 7.67 -11.74 -20.54
C ILE A 111 8.79 -11.68 -21.57
N SER A 112 9.30 -10.47 -21.84
CA SER A 112 10.39 -10.24 -22.81
C SER A 112 11.72 -10.85 -22.34
N ASP A 113 12.04 -10.73 -21.05
CA ASP A 113 13.22 -11.36 -20.45
C ASP A 113 13.17 -12.90 -20.57
N ASN A 114 12.04 -13.52 -20.20
CA ASN A 114 11.85 -14.96 -20.37
C ASN A 114 11.94 -15.40 -21.83
N ALA A 115 11.40 -14.62 -22.77
CA ALA A 115 11.51 -14.90 -24.20
C ALA A 115 12.99 -14.91 -24.65
N GLY A 116 13.79 -13.94 -24.19
CA GLY A 116 15.22 -13.90 -24.44
C GLY A 116 15.97 -15.09 -23.83
N GLY A 117 15.65 -15.44 -22.58
CA GLY A 117 16.22 -16.62 -21.91
C GLY A 117 15.92 -17.92 -22.65
N ILE A 118 14.69 -18.11 -23.13
CA ILE A 118 14.30 -19.26 -23.95
C ILE A 118 15.04 -19.28 -25.29
N ALA A 119 15.19 -18.12 -25.96
CA ALA A 119 15.92 -18.02 -27.21
C ALA A 119 17.39 -18.46 -27.06
N GLU A 120 18.06 -18.02 -25.99
CA GLU A 120 19.45 -18.40 -25.67
C GLU A 120 19.54 -19.90 -25.34
N MET A 121 18.69 -20.41 -24.44
CA MET A 121 18.71 -21.81 -24.01
C MET A 121 18.36 -22.79 -25.14
N SER A 122 17.54 -22.36 -26.10
CA SER A 122 17.17 -23.17 -27.28
C SER A 122 18.10 -22.96 -28.49
N LYS A 123 19.15 -22.15 -28.36
CA LYS A 123 20.16 -21.86 -29.40
C LYS A 123 19.54 -21.36 -30.70
N GLN A 124 18.57 -20.45 -30.60
CA GLN A 124 17.97 -19.80 -31.77
C GLN A 124 18.98 -18.93 -32.52
N ASP A 125 18.61 -18.50 -33.73
CA ASP A 125 19.43 -17.57 -34.51
C ASP A 125 19.73 -16.28 -33.71
N PRO A 126 20.95 -15.71 -33.83
CA PRO A 126 21.36 -14.53 -33.07
C PRO A 126 20.40 -13.32 -33.19
N ILE A 127 19.73 -13.18 -34.34
CA ILE A 127 18.73 -12.12 -34.57
C ILE A 127 17.52 -12.23 -33.63
N VAL A 128 17.17 -13.43 -33.17
CA VAL A 128 16.10 -13.63 -32.19
C VAL A 128 16.54 -13.04 -30.85
N ARG A 129 17.77 -13.34 -30.42
CA ARG A 129 18.34 -12.81 -29.17
C ARG A 129 18.46 -11.29 -29.21
N GLU A 130 18.97 -10.75 -30.32
CA GLU A 130 19.07 -9.29 -30.55
C GLU A 130 17.71 -8.60 -30.40
N ARG A 131 16.66 -9.16 -31.03
CA ARG A 131 15.30 -8.62 -30.89
C ARG A 131 14.78 -8.70 -29.47
N THR A 132 14.98 -9.83 -28.79
CA THR A 132 14.54 -9.97 -27.39
C THR A 132 15.31 -9.06 -26.44
N ASP A 133 16.60 -8.79 -26.68
CA ASP A 133 17.40 -7.87 -25.88
C ASP A 133 16.91 -6.42 -26.01
N ILE A 134 16.46 -6.03 -27.21
CA ILE A 134 15.79 -4.72 -27.40
C ILE A 134 14.50 -4.67 -26.58
N LEU A 135 13.66 -5.71 -26.64
CA LEU A 135 12.40 -5.76 -25.89
C LEU A 135 12.64 -5.77 -24.37
N ASP A 136 13.64 -6.51 -23.89
CA ASP A 136 14.07 -6.55 -22.48
C ASP A 136 14.52 -5.16 -21.99
N SER A 137 15.29 -4.43 -22.80
CA SER A 137 15.72 -3.07 -22.45
C SER A 137 14.56 -2.09 -22.26
N VAL A 138 13.52 -2.21 -23.10
CA VAL A 138 12.27 -1.45 -22.94
C VAL A 138 11.55 -1.94 -21.68
N GLY A 139 11.49 -3.26 -21.49
CA GLY A 139 10.96 -3.96 -20.33
C GLY A 139 11.47 -3.42 -18.99
N ASN A 140 12.78 -3.24 -18.85
CA ASN A 140 13.41 -2.75 -17.62
C ASN A 140 13.02 -1.31 -17.32
N THR A 141 12.94 -0.46 -18.35
CA THR A 141 12.49 0.92 -18.20
C THR A 141 11.01 0.96 -17.80
N THR A 142 10.17 0.16 -18.46
CA THR A 142 8.74 0.06 -18.16
C THR A 142 8.46 -0.51 -16.77
N ALA A 143 9.26 -1.47 -16.32
CA ALA A 143 9.19 -2.04 -14.98
C ALA A 143 9.57 -1.00 -13.92
N ALA A 144 10.64 -0.22 -14.15
CA ALA A 144 11.01 0.87 -13.27
C ALA A 144 9.86 1.90 -13.15
N THR A 145 9.28 2.30 -14.28
CA THR A 145 8.13 3.22 -14.32
C THR A 145 6.91 2.63 -13.58
N GLY A 146 6.61 1.35 -13.77
CA GLY A 146 5.54 0.64 -13.06
C GLY A 146 5.76 0.60 -11.54
N LYS A 147 6.99 0.32 -11.12
CA LYS A 147 7.40 0.37 -9.71
C LYS A 147 7.26 1.78 -9.12
N GLY A 148 7.71 2.81 -9.85
CA GLY A 148 7.56 4.21 -9.45
C GLY A 148 6.09 4.63 -9.27
N PHE A 149 5.24 4.23 -10.21
CA PHE A 149 3.79 4.42 -10.13
C PHE A 149 3.19 3.67 -8.93
N ALA A 150 3.58 2.42 -8.69
CA ALA A 150 3.09 1.63 -7.56
C ALA A 150 3.44 2.28 -6.21
N ILE A 151 4.65 2.85 -6.08
CA ILE A 151 5.08 3.57 -4.87
C ILE A 151 4.26 4.85 -4.67
N ALA A 152 4.07 5.65 -5.72
CA ALA A 152 3.30 6.88 -5.64
C ALA A 152 1.82 6.60 -5.27
N SER A 153 1.24 5.55 -5.87
CA SER A 153 -0.07 5.03 -5.48
C SER A 153 -0.09 4.66 -3.99
N ALA A 154 0.95 3.99 -3.48
CA ALA A 154 1.07 3.66 -2.06
C ALA A 154 1.02 4.89 -1.17
N ALA A 155 1.86 5.89 -1.47
CA ALA A 155 1.97 7.12 -0.70
C ALA A 155 0.61 7.84 -0.61
N LEU A 156 -0.04 8.05 -1.76
CA LEU A 156 -1.32 8.75 -1.79
C LEU A 156 -2.45 7.93 -1.14
N THR A 157 -2.45 6.60 -1.33
CA THR A 157 -3.43 5.71 -0.70
C THR A 157 -3.27 5.70 0.82
N SER A 158 -2.05 5.67 1.35
CA SER A 158 -1.83 5.73 2.80
C SER A 158 -2.38 6.99 3.44
N LEU A 159 -2.31 8.14 2.75
CA LEU A 159 -2.89 9.39 3.24
C LEU A 159 -4.42 9.34 3.27
N ALA A 160 -5.06 8.72 2.26
CA ALA A 160 -6.49 8.46 2.27
C ALA A 160 -6.89 7.57 3.45
N LEU A 161 -6.10 6.52 3.70
CA LEU A 161 -6.29 5.61 4.83
C LEU A 161 -6.09 6.32 6.18
N PHE A 162 -5.23 7.34 6.28
CA PHE A 162 -5.11 8.15 7.50
C PHE A 162 -6.36 8.96 7.78
N ALA A 163 -6.96 9.57 6.77
CA ALA A 163 -8.21 10.30 6.94
C ALA A 163 -9.34 9.37 7.42
N ALA A 164 -9.43 8.17 6.84
CA ALA A 164 -10.35 7.14 7.29
C ALA A 164 -10.05 6.67 8.73
N TYR A 165 -8.77 6.43 9.04
CA TYR A 165 -8.32 5.99 10.36
C TYR A 165 -8.68 6.98 11.47
N VAL A 166 -8.42 8.28 11.26
CA VAL A 166 -8.79 9.35 12.20
C VAL A 166 -10.31 9.34 12.43
N THR A 167 -11.09 9.15 11.37
CA THR A 167 -12.56 9.10 11.44
C THR A 167 -13.04 7.88 12.24
N PHE A 168 -12.50 6.67 11.98
CA PHE A 168 -12.95 5.45 12.66
C PHE A 168 -12.49 5.33 14.11
N THR A 169 -11.38 5.99 14.47
CA THR A 169 -10.87 6.05 15.85
C THR A 169 -11.51 7.16 16.67
N GLY A 170 -12.14 8.15 16.04
CA GLY A 170 -12.75 9.30 16.71
C GLY A 170 -11.74 10.28 17.31
N ILE A 171 -10.46 10.20 16.93
CA ILE A 171 -9.45 11.16 17.35
C ILE A 171 -9.57 12.45 16.53
N ASP A 172 -9.23 13.60 17.11
CA ASP A 172 -9.23 14.88 16.37
C ASP A 172 -8.09 14.96 15.34
N GLY A 173 -7.03 14.19 15.55
CA GLY A 173 -5.87 14.11 14.68
C GLY A 173 -4.68 13.47 15.39
N ILE A 174 -3.60 13.25 14.64
CA ILE A 174 -2.36 12.67 15.17
C ILE A 174 -1.45 13.80 15.65
N ASN A 175 -1.38 14.02 16.96
CA ASN A 175 -0.58 15.11 17.52
C ASN A 175 0.88 14.67 17.79
N ILE A 176 1.77 15.04 16.88
CA ILE A 176 3.22 14.74 16.99
C ILE A 176 3.92 15.43 18.19
N PHE A 177 3.27 16.37 18.86
CA PHE A 177 3.81 17.01 20.06
C PHE A 177 3.65 16.13 21.32
N LYS A 178 2.82 15.08 21.26
CA LYS A 178 2.72 14.09 22.34
C LYS A 178 3.91 13.14 22.29
N ALA A 179 4.62 13.00 23.41
CA ALA A 179 5.82 12.16 23.49
C ALA A 179 5.60 10.70 23.02
N PRO A 180 4.49 10.01 23.37
CA PRO A 180 4.24 8.65 22.87
C PRO A 180 4.06 8.58 21.35
N VAL A 181 3.39 9.57 20.75
CA VAL A 181 3.16 9.66 19.30
C VAL A 181 4.48 9.90 18.58
N LEU A 182 5.30 10.83 19.08
CA LEU A 182 6.62 11.13 18.53
C LEU A 182 7.56 9.92 18.62
N ALA A 183 7.55 9.19 19.74
CA ALA A 183 8.33 7.96 19.89
C ALA A 183 7.92 6.91 18.84
N MET A 184 6.61 6.73 18.63
CA MET A 184 6.08 5.80 17.64
C MET A 184 6.35 6.24 16.20
N LEU A 185 6.40 7.54 15.93
CA LEU A 185 6.84 8.06 14.63
C LEU A 185 8.27 7.62 14.28
N PHE A 186 9.21 7.71 15.23
CA PHE A 186 10.59 7.24 15.01
C PHE A 186 10.67 5.72 14.85
N VAL A 187 9.92 4.95 15.65
CA VAL A 187 9.84 3.50 15.48
C VAL A 187 9.28 3.14 14.11
N GLY A 188 8.22 3.82 13.66
CA GLY A 188 7.66 3.65 12.32
C GLY A 188 8.67 3.98 11.23
N GLY A 189 9.40 5.09 11.37
CA GLY A 189 10.44 5.49 10.41
C GLY A 189 11.59 4.50 10.28
N MET A 190 11.89 3.75 11.35
CA MET A 190 12.92 2.71 11.36
C MET A 190 12.48 1.45 10.60
N ILE A 191 11.19 1.08 10.62
CA ILE A 191 10.72 -0.21 10.07
C ILE A 191 11.10 -0.40 8.59
N PRO A 192 10.90 0.55 7.66
CA PRO A 192 11.32 0.40 6.27
C PRO A 192 12.83 0.15 6.09
N VAL A 193 13.66 0.76 6.94
CA VAL A 193 15.12 0.62 6.91
C VAL A 193 15.51 -0.80 7.35
N VAL A 194 14.94 -1.26 8.46
CA VAL A 194 15.18 -2.62 9.00
C VAL A 194 14.64 -3.68 8.04
N PHE A 195 13.43 -3.49 7.51
CA PHE A 195 12.85 -4.37 6.50
C PHE A 195 13.77 -4.50 5.29
N SER A 196 14.28 -3.37 4.79
CA SER A 196 15.23 -3.36 3.67
C SER A 196 16.47 -4.18 3.98
N ALA A 197 17.08 -3.98 5.15
CA ALA A 197 18.26 -4.72 5.56
C ALA A 197 17.99 -6.23 5.66
N LEU A 198 16.83 -6.64 6.21
CA LEU A 198 16.45 -8.05 6.30
C LEU A 198 16.26 -8.67 4.91
N ALA A 199 15.53 -8.00 4.03
CA ALA A 199 15.31 -8.45 2.65
C ALA A 199 16.63 -8.57 1.87
N MET A 200 17.52 -7.58 1.99
CA MET A 200 18.83 -7.61 1.33
C MET A 200 19.72 -8.74 1.86
N ASN A 201 19.76 -8.93 3.18
CA ASN A 201 20.55 -10.00 3.79
C ASN A 201 20.03 -11.39 3.39
N ALA A 202 18.71 -11.55 3.27
CA ALA A 202 18.09 -12.78 2.79
C ALA A 202 18.55 -13.14 1.38
N VAL A 203 18.50 -12.16 0.45
CA VAL A 203 18.98 -12.35 -0.92
C VAL A 203 20.48 -12.63 -0.94
N GLY A 204 21.28 -11.90 -0.17
CA GLY A 204 22.73 -12.09 -0.12
C GLY A 204 23.15 -13.48 0.34
N LYS A 205 22.49 -14.05 1.35
CA LYS A 205 22.71 -15.43 1.79
C LYS A 205 22.35 -16.43 0.69
N ALA A 206 21.16 -16.32 0.11
CA ALA A 206 20.68 -17.21 -0.94
C ALA A 206 21.57 -17.15 -2.19
N ALA A 207 22.00 -15.95 -2.58
CA ALA A 207 22.92 -15.74 -3.70
C ALA A 207 24.29 -16.38 -3.45
N MET A 208 24.81 -16.31 -2.21
CA MET A 208 26.07 -16.95 -1.86
C MET A 208 25.99 -18.48 -1.95
N GLU A 209 24.91 -19.07 -1.43
CA GLU A 209 24.64 -20.51 -1.57
C GLU A 209 24.52 -20.91 -3.04
N MET A 210 23.80 -20.11 -3.85
CA MET A 210 23.68 -20.31 -5.30
C MET A 210 25.05 -20.29 -5.99
N VAL A 211 25.92 -19.32 -5.66
CA VAL A 211 27.26 -19.23 -6.24
C VAL A 211 28.11 -20.44 -5.88
N TYR A 212 28.07 -20.92 -4.64
CA TYR A 212 28.82 -22.11 -4.25
C TYR A 212 28.31 -23.36 -4.97
N GLU A 213 27.00 -23.50 -5.14
CA GLU A 213 26.40 -24.63 -5.86
C GLU A 213 26.76 -24.61 -7.36
N VAL A 214 26.64 -23.45 -8.03
CA VAL A 214 27.03 -23.31 -9.44
C VAL A 214 28.53 -23.61 -9.63
N ARG A 215 29.39 -23.14 -8.73
CA ARG A 215 30.83 -23.44 -8.75
C ARG A 215 31.11 -24.92 -8.51
N ARG A 216 30.38 -25.56 -7.60
CA ARG A 216 30.46 -27.01 -7.36
C ARG A 216 30.14 -27.77 -8.63
N GLN A 217 29.01 -27.46 -9.28
CA GLN A 217 28.61 -28.10 -10.54
C GLN A 217 29.67 -27.92 -11.63
N PHE A 218 30.22 -26.71 -11.81
CA PHE A 218 31.28 -26.47 -12.79
C PHE A 218 32.58 -27.24 -12.52
N LYS A 219 32.91 -27.49 -11.25
CA LYS A 219 34.12 -28.20 -10.84
C LYS A 219 33.95 -29.73 -10.89
N GLU A 220 32.80 -30.22 -10.44
CA GLU A 220 32.58 -31.65 -10.16
C GLU A 220 31.91 -32.40 -11.32
N ILE A 221 31.08 -31.75 -12.14
CA ILE A 221 30.35 -32.42 -13.22
C ILE A 221 31.20 -32.42 -14.50
N PRO A 222 31.73 -33.57 -14.95
CA PRO A 222 32.58 -33.60 -16.13
C PRO A 222 31.79 -33.26 -17.39
N GLY A 223 32.31 -32.33 -18.21
CA GLY A 223 31.69 -31.94 -19.48
C GLY A 223 30.64 -30.83 -19.40
N ILE A 224 30.34 -30.29 -18.22
CA ILE A 224 29.39 -29.18 -18.06
C ILE A 224 29.86 -27.90 -18.78
N MET A 225 31.12 -27.52 -18.60
CA MET A 225 31.74 -26.36 -19.29
C MET A 225 31.89 -26.59 -20.81
N LYS A 226 31.88 -27.85 -21.24
CA LYS A 226 31.89 -28.22 -22.67
C LYS A 226 30.49 -28.31 -23.27
N GLY A 227 29.44 -28.13 -22.45
CA GLY A 227 28.03 -28.24 -22.86
C GLY A 227 27.59 -29.66 -23.19
N THR A 228 28.35 -30.70 -22.80
CA THR A 228 28.04 -32.11 -23.08
C THR A 228 27.30 -32.80 -21.93
N ALA A 229 27.35 -32.23 -20.72
CA ALA A 229 26.64 -32.73 -19.55
C ALA A 229 25.53 -31.74 -19.15
N LYS A 230 24.41 -32.29 -18.65
CA LYS A 230 23.27 -31.50 -18.20
C LYS A 230 23.50 -30.98 -16.76
N PRO A 231 23.31 -29.68 -16.49
CA PRO A 231 23.35 -29.12 -15.14
C PRO A 231 22.24 -29.68 -14.22
N GLU A 232 22.49 -29.63 -12.92
CA GLU A 232 21.52 -29.99 -11.88
C GLU A 232 20.67 -28.76 -11.51
N TYR A 233 19.68 -28.44 -12.34
CA TYR A 233 18.82 -27.27 -12.16
C TYR A 233 17.96 -27.33 -10.89
N ASP A 234 17.54 -28.52 -10.49
CA ASP A 234 16.72 -28.77 -9.31
C ASP A 234 17.40 -28.33 -8.01
N LYS A 235 18.73 -28.41 -7.94
CA LYS A 235 19.51 -27.94 -6.78
C LYS A 235 19.42 -26.43 -6.62
N CYS A 236 19.60 -25.67 -7.70
CA CYS A 236 19.47 -24.22 -7.70
C CYS A 236 18.03 -23.78 -7.35
N VAL A 237 17.03 -24.49 -7.88
CA VAL A 237 15.62 -24.25 -7.54
C VAL A 237 15.35 -24.52 -6.06
N ALA A 238 15.89 -25.61 -5.51
CA ALA A 238 15.70 -25.96 -4.10
C ALA A 238 16.32 -24.90 -3.16
N ILE A 239 17.52 -24.41 -3.46
CA ILE A 239 18.20 -23.35 -2.67
C ILE A 239 17.33 -22.09 -2.63
N SER A 240 16.95 -21.56 -3.79
CA SER A 240 16.12 -20.35 -3.87
C SER A 240 14.74 -20.52 -3.22
N THR A 241 14.12 -21.70 -3.36
CA THR A 241 12.81 -22.02 -2.75
C THR A 241 12.90 -22.07 -1.23
N GLN A 242 13.87 -22.80 -0.67
CA GLN A 242 14.00 -22.93 0.79
C GLN A 242 14.38 -21.60 1.44
N ALA A 243 15.30 -20.86 0.81
CA ALA A 243 15.72 -19.55 1.31
C ALA A 243 14.56 -18.54 1.29
N SER A 244 13.81 -18.46 0.19
CA SER A 244 12.67 -17.53 0.09
C SER A 244 11.58 -17.83 1.12
N LEU A 245 11.16 -19.08 1.28
CA LEU A 245 10.15 -19.49 2.27
C LEU A 245 10.57 -19.20 3.70
N LYS A 246 11.83 -19.43 4.05
CA LYS A 246 12.33 -19.22 5.41
C LYS A 246 12.55 -17.74 5.71
N GLU A 247 13.20 -17.01 4.82
CA GLU A 247 13.63 -15.64 5.08
C GLU A 247 12.47 -14.62 4.90
N MET A 248 11.38 -14.95 4.18
CA MET A 248 10.20 -14.06 4.08
C MET A 248 9.40 -13.94 5.40
N MET A 249 9.54 -14.92 6.31
CA MET A 249 8.75 -14.97 7.55
C MET A 249 9.01 -13.77 8.44
N LEU A 250 10.27 -13.41 8.68
CA LEU A 250 10.61 -12.35 9.63
C LEU A 250 10.14 -10.96 9.16
N PRO A 251 10.41 -10.51 7.90
CA PRO A 251 9.85 -9.26 7.38
C PRO A 251 8.31 -9.23 7.42
N GLY A 252 7.65 -10.36 7.12
CA GLY A 252 6.20 -10.48 7.22
C GLY A 252 5.67 -10.32 8.64
N ILE A 253 6.29 -11.00 9.61
CA ILE A 253 5.94 -10.91 11.04
C ILE A 253 6.13 -9.50 11.56
N ILE A 254 7.22 -8.81 11.20
CA ILE A 254 7.44 -7.42 11.64
C ILE A 254 6.34 -6.51 11.09
N THR A 255 6.01 -6.66 9.80
CA THR A 255 4.99 -5.82 9.13
C THR A 255 3.61 -5.96 9.77
N ILE A 256 3.19 -7.19 10.09
CA ILE A 256 1.86 -7.45 10.64
C ILE A 256 1.85 -7.30 12.18
N GLY A 257 2.90 -7.81 12.83
CA GLY A 257 3.00 -7.91 14.27
C GLY A 257 3.25 -6.57 14.95
N THR A 258 4.01 -5.65 14.36
CA THR A 258 4.32 -4.37 15.01
C THR A 258 3.06 -3.48 15.23
N PRO A 259 2.19 -3.24 14.24
CA PRO A 259 0.92 -2.52 14.47
C PRO A 259 0.06 -3.16 15.57
N ILE A 260 -0.05 -4.49 15.57
CA ILE A 260 -0.81 -5.24 16.57
C ILE A 260 -0.19 -5.08 17.95
N LEU A 261 1.13 -5.17 18.06
CA LEU A 261 1.86 -5.02 19.31
C LEU A 261 1.70 -3.62 19.91
N ILE A 262 1.79 -2.58 19.08
CA ILE A 262 1.59 -1.18 19.47
C ILE A 262 0.15 -0.95 19.98
N THR A 263 -0.80 -1.76 19.53
CA THR A 263 -2.20 -1.68 19.97
C THR A 263 -2.43 -2.49 21.25
N VAL A 264 -2.08 -3.77 21.24
CA VAL A 264 -2.45 -4.73 22.29
C VAL A 264 -1.67 -4.51 23.58
N LEU A 265 -0.36 -4.20 23.51
CA LEU A 265 0.42 -4.01 24.75
C LEU A 265 -0.09 -2.83 25.59
N PRO A 266 -0.26 -1.61 25.04
CA PRO A 266 -0.81 -0.50 25.82
C PRO A 266 -2.24 -0.76 26.30
N MET A 267 -3.05 -1.47 25.50
CA MET A 267 -4.40 -1.85 25.89
C MET A 267 -4.40 -2.78 27.10
N LEU A 268 -3.51 -3.78 27.15
CA LEU A 268 -3.32 -4.64 28.32
C LEU A 268 -2.77 -3.89 29.54
N MET A 269 -2.03 -2.81 29.32
CA MET A 269 -1.56 -1.91 30.37
C MET A 269 -2.62 -0.91 30.83
N GLY A 270 -3.83 -0.93 30.26
CA GLY A 270 -4.93 -0.05 30.63
C GLY A 270 -4.78 1.39 30.13
N MET A 271 -4.02 1.62 29.06
CA MET A 271 -3.91 2.94 28.43
C MET A 271 -5.20 3.30 27.70
N ASP A 272 -5.52 4.60 27.69
CA ASP A 272 -6.68 5.12 26.97
C ASP A 272 -6.63 4.81 25.46
N ASN A 273 -7.76 4.35 24.90
CA ASN A 273 -7.82 3.89 23.52
C ASN A 273 -7.53 5.01 22.50
N GLN A 274 -7.90 6.26 22.78
CA GLN A 274 -7.60 7.37 21.89
C GLN A 274 -6.10 7.69 21.89
N ALA A 275 -5.43 7.59 23.05
CA ALA A 275 -3.98 7.71 23.13
C ALA A 275 -3.27 6.61 22.32
N ILE A 276 -3.76 5.36 22.38
CA ILE A 276 -3.25 4.24 21.58
C ILE A 276 -3.47 4.50 20.09
N ALA A 277 -4.65 5.03 19.73
CA ALA A 277 -4.97 5.36 18.34
C ALA A 277 -4.01 6.42 17.78
N GLU A 278 -3.68 7.47 18.55
CA GLU A 278 -2.70 8.46 18.12
C GLU A 278 -1.28 7.87 18.03
N MET A 279 -0.89 6.98 18.95
CA MET A 279 0.39 6.28 18.90
C MET A 279 0.54 5.43 17.64
N LEU A 280 -0.47 4.63 17.32
CA LEU A 280 -0.51 3.81 16.10
C LEU A 280 -0.53 4.69 14.84
N GLY A 281 -1.27 5.81 14.87
CA GLY A 281 -1.24 6.80 13.79
C GLY A 281 0.15 7.39 13.56
N GLY A 282 0.87 7.73 14.65
CA GLY A 282 2.27 8.18 14.59
C GLY A 282 3.19 7.13 13.95
N TYR A 283 3.04 5.87 14.34
CA TYR A 283 3.77 4.76 13.73
C TYR A 283 3.48 4.63 12.23
N MET A 284 2.21 4.62 11.82
CA MET A 284 1.84 4.51 10.40
C MET A 284 2.38 5.68 9.58
N ALA A 285 2.35 6.91 10.11
CA ALA A 285 2.94 8.09 9.47
C ALA A 285 4.45 7.93 9.27
N GLY A 286 5.16 7.40 10.28
CA GLY A 286 6.59 7.13 10.21
C GLY A 286 6.94 6.09 9.14
N VAL A 287 6.21 4.96 9.13
CA VAL A 287 6.36 3.90 8.11
C VAL A 287 6.13 4.46 6.71
N THR A 288 5.12 5.32 6.55
CA THR A 288 4.76 5.90 5.25
C THR A 288 5.84 6.83 4.73
N VAL A 289 6.25 7.84 5.51
CA VAL A 289 7.23 8.84 5.04
C VAL A 289 8.58 8.21 4.77
N SER A 290 9.07 7.37 5.68
CA SER A 290 10.34 6.65 5.50
C SER A 290 10.25 5.63 4.36
N GLY A 291 9.16 4.87 4.30
CA GLY A 291 8.96 3.82 3.30
C GLY A 291 8.95 4.37 1.87
N VAL A 292 8.27 5.50 1.64
CA VAL A 292 8.24 6.14 0.32
C VAL A 292 9.65 6.55 -0.13
N LEU A 293 10.44 7.17 0.77
CA LEU A 293 11.82 7.56 0.47
C LEU A 293 12.69 6.36 0.10
N TRP A 294 12.66 5.31 0.93
CA TRP A 294 13.44 4.09 0.71
C TRP A 294 13.01 3.33 -0.54
N ALA A 295 11.71 3.28 -0.83
CA ALA A 295 11.19 2.61 -2.01
C ALA A 295 11.68 3.28 -3.30
N ILE A 296 11.56 4.61 -3.39
CA ILE A 296 12.02 5.37 -4.56
C ILE A 296 13.53 5.24 -4.71
N PHE A 297 14.27 5.43 -3.62
CA PHE A 297 15.72 5.29 -3.59
C PHE A 297 16.17 3.93 -4.15
N GLN A 298 15.65 2.84 -3.61
CA GLN A 298 16.10 1.48 -3.98
C GLN A 298 15.70 1.13 -5.41
N ASN A 299 14.45 1.41 -5.80
CA ASN A 299 13.98 1.10 -7.15
C ASN A 299 14.76 1.88 -8.22
N ASN A 300 14.99 3.17 -8.00
CA ASN A 300 15.70 3.99 -8.97
C ASN A 300 17.20 3.71 -8.99
N ALA A 301 17.84 3.47 -7.83
CA ALA A 301 19.26 3.07 -7.80
C ALA A 301 19.48 1.76 -8.55
N GLY A 302 18.68 0.73 -8.25
CA GLY A 302 18.75 -0.56 -8.92
C GLY A 302 18.48 -0.48 -10.42
N GLY A 303 17.43 0.25 -10.83
CA GLY A 303 17.14 0.45 -12.25
C GLY A 303 18.25 1.22 -12.99
N ALA A 304 18.87 2.22 -12.33
CA ALA A 304 19.96 2.98 -12.92
C ALA A 304 21.25 2.16 -13.09
N TRP A 305 21.58 1.27 -12.13
CA TRP A 305 22.71 0.35 -12.28
C TRP A 305 22.50 -0.66 -13.41
N ASP A 306 21.30 -1.22 -13.54
CA ASP A 306 20.96 -2.16 -14.60
C ASP A 306 21.09 -1.53 -15.98
N ASN A 307 20.49 -0.34 -16.16
CA ASN A 307 20.57 0.37 -17.43
C ASN A 307 21.99 0.93 -17.70
N ALA A 308 22.78 1.21 -16.67
CA ALA A 308 24.21 1.49 -16.85
C ALA A 308 24.96 0.26 -17.40
N LYS A 309 24.71 -0.94 -16.88
CA LYS A 309 25.25 -2.20 -17.43
C LYS A 309 24.78 -2.42 -18.87
N LYS A 310 23.49 -2.29 -19.16
CA LYS A 310 22.92 -2.45 -20.52
C LYS A 310 23.54 -1.46 -21.52
N SER A 311 23.91 -0.25 -21.09
CA SER A 311 24.60 0.73 -21.94
C SER A 311 25.93 0.18 -22.49
N PHE A 312 26.69 -0.58 -21.69
CA PHE A 312 27.90 -1.26 -22.15
C PHE A 312 27.62 -2.46 -23.07
N GLU A 313 26.48 -3.14 -22.90
CA GLU A 313 26.07 -4.25 -23.77
C GLU A 313 25.66 -3.76 -25.16
N ALA A 314 25.04 -2.57 -25.25
CA ALA A 314 24.72 -1.89 -26.51
C ALA A 314 25.95 -1.19 -27.15
N GLY A 315 27.02 -0.97 -26.38
CA GLY A 315 28.17 -0.17 -26.76
C GLY A 315 27.97 1.29 -26.40
N VAL A 316 28.85 1.83 -25.56
CA VAL A 316 28.75 3.20 -25.05
C VAL A 316 30.09 3.93 -25.12
N GLU A 317 30.03 5.21 -25.48
CA GLU A 317 31.21 6.06 -25.53
C GLU A 317 31.58 6.53 -24.13
N ILE A 318 32.84 6.32 -23.75
CA ILE A 318 33.44 6.83 -22.52
C ILE A 318 34.71 7.56 -22.89
N ASN A 319 34.79 8.85 -22.55
CA ASN A 319 35.97 9.69 -22.80
C ASN A 319 36.45 9.68 -24.26
N GLY A 320 35.55 9.57 -25.24
CA GLY A 320 35.89 9.52 -26.66
C GLY A 320 36.18 8.12 -27.21
N GLU A 321 36.11 7.06 -26.39
CA GLU A 321 36.32 5.68 -26.80
C GLU A 321 35.07 4.82 -26.62
N MET A 322 34.71 4.06 -27.66
CA MET A 322 33.60 3.11 -27.59
C MET A 322 33.99 1.90 -26.75
N THR A 323 33.27 1.71 -25.65
CA THR A 323 33.45 0.62 -24.70
C THR A 323 32.31 -0.38 -24.83
N TYR A 324 32.64 -1.67 -24.83
CA TYR A 324 31.71 -2.77 -25.05
C TYR A 324 31.74 -3.79 -23.91
N LYS A 325 30.85 -4.79 -24.03
CA LYS A 325 30.79 -5.98 -23.17
C LYS A 325 32.16 -6.64 -23.02
N GLY A 326 32.48 -7.02 -21.78
CA GLY A 326 33.72 -7.70 -21.41
C GLY A 326 34.87 -6.78 -20.97
N SER A 327 34.76 -5.47 -21.21
CA SER A 327 35.68 -4.47 -20.66
C SER A 327 35.66 -4.45 -19.12
N ASP A 328 36.69 -3.89 -18.51
CA ASP A 328 36.75 -3.78 -17.04
C ASP A 328 35.68 -2.80 -16.50
N ALA A 329 35.35 -1.75 -17.27
CA ALA A 329 34.23 -0.87 -16.97
C ALA A 329 32.89 -1.62 -17.00
N HIS A 330 32.70 -2.53 -17.98
CA HIS A 330 31.53 -3.39 -18.02
C HIS A 330 31.46 -4.32 -16.79
N LYS A 331 32.56 -4.97 -16.39
CA LYS A 331 32.58 -5.81 -15.16
C LYS A 331 32.25 -5.00 -13.89
N ALA A 332 32.72 -3.75 -13.82
CA ALA A 332 32.35 -2.84 -12.73
C ALA A 332 30.85 -2.53 -12.74
N SER A 333 30.26 -2.30 -13.91
CA SER A 333 28.80 -2.07 -14.04
C SER A 333 27.96 -3.31 -13.68
N VAL A 334 28.42 -4.51 -14.03
CA VAL A 334 27.79 -5.77 -13.61
C VAL A 334 27.81 -5.90 -12.09
N THR A 335 28.90 -5.51 -11.44
CA THR A 335 28.97 -5.51 -9.97
C THR A 335 27.92 -4.57 -9.38
N GLY A 336 27.76 -3.37 -9.93
CA GLY A 336 26.72 -2.42 -9.53
C GLY A 336 25.30 -2.99 -9.70
N ASP A 337 25.03 -3.61 -10.85
CA ASP A 337 23.73 -4.25 -11.11
C ASP A 337 23.41 -5.37 -10.11
N THR A 338 24.39 -6.22 -9.78
CA THR A 338 24.19 -7.27 -8.76
C THR A 338 23.95 -6.73 -7.34
N VAL A 339 24.40 -5.50 -7.05
CA VAL A 339 24.04 -4.77 -5.82
C VAL A 339 22.61 -4.21 -5.94
N GLY A 340 22.23 -3.77 -7.15
CA GLY A 340 20.92 -3.23 -7.49
C GLY A 340 19.77 -4.23 -7.56
N ASP A 341 20.03 -5.50 -7.88
CA ASP A 341 19.01 -6.55 -7.95
C ASP A 341 18.19 -6.70 -6.66
N PRO A 342 18.80 -6.91 -5.47
CA PRO A 342 18.00 -6.95 -4.23
C PRO A 342 17.28 -5.63 -3.94
N PHE A 343 17.80 -4.49 -4.42
CA PHE A 343 17.14 -3.19 -4.24
C PHE A 343 15.87 -3.09 -5.09
N LYS A 344 15.96 -3.32 -6.39
CA LYS A 344 14.87 -3.08 -7.35
C LYS A 344 13.86 -4.21 -7.41
N ASP A 345 14.22 -5.44 -7.02
CA ASP A 345 13.35 -6.62 -7.19
C ASP A 345 12.90 -7.26 -5.87
N THR A 346 13.54 -6.92 -4.75
CA THR A 346 13.15 -7.46 -3.44
C THR A 346 12.73 -6.38 -2.46
N SER A 347 13.66 -5.56 -1.96
CA SER A 347 13.36 -4.63 -0.86
C SER A 347 12.51 -3.45 -1.33
N GLY A 348 12.85 -2.83 -2.45
CA GLY A 348 12.21 -1.61 -2.95
C GLY A 348 10.74 -1.79 -3.30
N PRO A 349 10.34 -2.78 -4.13
CA PRO A 349 8.93 -3.04 -4.44
C PRO A 349 8.13 -3.48 -3.20
N SER A 350 8.76 -4.21 -2.28
CA SER A 350 8.11 -4.66 -1.04
C SER A 350 7.74 -3.50 -0.12
N MET A 351 8.42 -2.34 -0.19
CA MET A 351 8.09 -1.16 0.61
C MET A 351 6.67 -0.66 0.34
N ASN A 352 6.20 -0.68 -0.90
CA ASN A 352 4.82 -0.31 -1.24
C ASN A 352 3.81 -1.19 -0.47
N ILE A 353 4.08 -2.49 -0.41
CA ILE A 353 3.24 -3.44 0.32
C ILE A 353 3.33 -3.17 1.83
N LEU A 354 4.53 -2.99 2.37
CA LEU A 354 4.76 -2.65 3.78
C LEU A 354 3.93 -1.43 4.21
N ILE A 355 3.95 -0.35 3.43
CA ILE A 355 3.19 0.88 3.70
C ILE A 355 1.69 0.61 3.68
N LYS A 356 1.18 0.02 2.59
CA LYS A 356 -0.27 -0.24 2.42
C LYS A 356 -0.79 -1.19 3.48
N LEU A 357 -0.07 -2.28 3.74
CA LEU A 357 -0.47 -3.31 4.70
C LEU A 357 -0.46 -2.76 6.13
N THR A 358 0.56 -1.98 6.50
CA THR A 358 0.62 -1.30 7.80
C THR A 358 -0.59 -0.39 8.00
N CYS A 359 -0.92 0.43 7.01
CA CYS A 359 -2.06 1.35 7.09
C CYS A 359 -3.40 0.61 7.12
N LEU A 360 -3.53 -0.46 6.35
CA LEU A 360 -4.73 -1.29 6.30
C LEU A 360 -4.96 -2.03 7.61
N ILE A 361 -3.92 -2.59 8.23
CA ILE A 361 -4.02 -3.21 9.56
C ILE A 361 -4.44 -2.17 10.60
N GLY A 362 -3.85 -0.97 10.56
CA GLY A 362 -4.26 0.13 11.44
C GLY A 362 -5.74 0.47 11.26
N LEU A 363 -6.22 0.53 10.02
CA LEU A 363 -7.63 0.75 9.72
C LEU A 363 -8.56 -0.36 10.22
N VAL A 364 -8.13 -1.62 10.12
CA VAL A 364 -8.88 -2.78 10.66
C VAL A 364 -8.96 -2.73 12.19
N ILE A 365 -7.92 -2.23 12.85
CA ILE A 365 -7.86 -2.07 14.31
C ILE A 365 -8.65 -0.83 14.77
N ALA A 366 -8.79 0.18 13.91
CA ALA A 366 -9.38 1.47 14.26
C ALA A 366 -10.76 1.39 14.96
N PRO A 367 -11.73 0.56 14.52
CA PRO A 367 -13.02 0.42 15.21
C PRO A 367 -12.89 -0.08 16.65
N ILE A 368 -11.92 -0.96 16.92
CA ILE A 368 -11.68 -1.51 18.27
C ILE A 368 -11.25 -0.37 19.21
N LEU A 369 -10.37 0.51 18.72
CA LEU A 369 -9.86 1.67 19.46
C LEU A 369 -10.90 2.81 19.57
N GLY A 370 -11.71 3.01 18.53
CA GLY A 370 -12.77 4.02 18.52
C GLY A 370 -13.98 3.70 19.41
N GLY A 371 -13.96 2.57 20.14
CA GLY A 371 -15.08 2.16 20.98
C GLY A 371 -16.23 1.52 20.20
N HIS A 372 -16.05 1.16 18.92
CA HIS A 372 -17.01 0.38 18.15
C HIS A 372 -16.99 -1.13 18.50
N SER A 373 -16.32 -1.50 19.60
CA SER A 373 -16.36 -2.85 20.15
C SER A 373 -17.71 -3.09 20.84
N ALA A 374 -18.64 -3.69 20.10
CA ALA A 374 -19.79 -4.43 20.63
C ALA A 374 -20.79 -3.66 21.51
N GLU A 375 -21.21 -2.47 21.09
CA GLU A 375 -22.66 -2.20 21.03
C GLU A 375 -23.15 -2.56 19.63
N SER A 376 -23.05 -3.84 19.28
CA SER A 376 -23.91 -4.43 18.26
C SER A 376 -25.31 -4.60 18.86
N ASN A 377 -25.97 -3.49 19.17
CA ASN A 377 -27.36 -3.39 18.79
C ASN A 377 -27.30 -3.25 17.27
N HIS A 378 -27.71 -4.31 16.58
CA HIS A 378 -28.02 -4.23 15.18
C HIS A 378 -28.74 -2.91 14.92
N VAL A 379 -28.07 -1.99 14.22
CA VAL A 379 -28.76 -0.95 13.47
C VAL A 379 -29.37 -1.69 12.29
N ASP A 380 -30.42 -2.44 12.58
CA ASP A 380 -31.53 -2.49 11.66
C ASP A 380 -32.02 -1.05 11.61
N ASP A 381 -31.97 -0.47 10.43
CA ASP A 381 -32.54 0.83 10.09
C ASP A 381 -34.08 0.73 10.17
N VAL A 382 -34.58 0.40 11.38
CA VAL A 382 -35.99 0.29 11.73
C VAL A 382 -36.16 1.21 12.91
N THR A 383 -36.86 2.30 12.65
CA THR A 383 -37.36 3.24 13.65
C THR A 383 -37.99 2.46 14.81
N SER A 384 -37.35 2.44 15.98
CA SER A 384 -37.90 1.75 17.14
C SER A 384 -39.02 2.60 17.74
N LYS A 385 -40.24 2.37 17.25
CA LYS A 385 -41.47 2.94 17.80
C LYS A 385 -41.97 2.03 18.93
N GLU A 386 -41.70 2.40 20.18
CA GLU A 386 -42.31 1.73 21.33
C GLU A 386 -43.65 2.38 21.66
N ILE A 387 -44.73 1.59 21.62
CA ILE A 387 -46.07 2.03 22.01
C ILE A 387 -46.48 1.25 23.26
N LYS A 388 -46.65 1.96 24.38
CA LYS A 388 -47.22 1.43 25.62
C LYS A 388 -48.68 1.86 25.72
N VAL A 389 -49.56 0.90 25.98
CA VAL A 389 -51.01 1.11 26.11
C VAL A 389 -51.42 0.71 27.50
N SER A 390 -51.99 1.65 28.25
CA SER A 390 -52.61 1.39 29.55
C SER A 390 -54.12 1.57 29.41
N VAL A 391 -54.89 0.59 29.87
CA VAL A 391 -56.36 0.66 29.86
C VAL A 391 -56.84 0.51 31.29
N ASP A 392 -57.45 1.57 31.81
CA ASP A 392 -58.11 1.56 33.12
C ASP A 392 -59.63 1.52 32.90
N MET A 393 -60.27 0.44 33.35
CA MET A 393 -61.69 0.19 33.13
C MET A 393 -62.47 0.43 34.42
N GLN A 394 -63.45 1.33 34.36
CA GLN A 394 -64.38 1.56 35.47
C GLN A 394 -65.77 1.03 35.07
N SER A 395 -66.29 0.07 35.83
CA SER A 395 -67.64 -0.46 35.67
C SER A 395 -68.64 0.41 36.42
N ASN A 396 -69.72 0.83 35.76
CA ASN A 396 -70.88 1.40 36.44
C ASN A 396 -71.89 0.29 36.75
N ASP A 397 -72.19 0.08 38.02
CA ASP A 397 -72.97 -1.07 38.55
C ASP A 397 -74.46 -1.13 38.14
N GLU A 398 -74.92 -0.41 37.11
CA GLU A 398 -76.35 -0.41 36.70
C GLU A 398 -76.63 -0.56 35.19
N ALA A 399 -75.61 -0.81 34.36
CA ALA A 399 -75.79 -1.25 32.96
C ALA A 399 -74.53 -2.01 32.50
N ASP A 400 -74.65 -2.93 31.53
CA ASP A 400 -73.52 -3.69 30.92
C ASP A 400 -72.51 -2.80 30.15
N ASP A 401 -72.53 -1.48 30.39
CA ASP A 401 -71.68 -0.47 29.78
C ASP A 401 -70.47 -0.15 30.68
N VAL A 402 -69.28 -0.24 30.09
CA VAL A 402 -67.99 0.03 30.74
C VAL A 402 -67.39 1.29 30.13
N THR A 403 -66.94 2.22 30.98
CA THR A 403 -66.13 3.37 30.54
C THR A 403 -64.67 3.03 30.76
N ALA A 404 -63.87 3.03 29.69
CA ALA A 404 -62.44 2.77 29.75
C ALA A 404 -61.63 4.02 29.40
N LYS A 405 -60.68 4.36 30.26
CA LYS A 405 -59.62 5.33 29.99
C LYS A 405 -58.42 4.62 29.38
N VAL A 406 -58.07 5.03 28.17
CA VAL A 406 -56.98 4.43 27.39
C VAL A 406 -55.88 5.48 27.23
N THR A 407 -54.72 5.23 27.82
CA THR A 407 -53.53 6.06 27.66
C THR A 407 -52.55 5.36 26.71
N ILE A 408 -52.18 6.04 25.62
CA ILE A 408 -51.21 5.54 24.64
C ILE A 408 -49.96 6.41 24.70
N SER A 409 -48.87 5.85 25.21
CA SER A 409 -47.55 6.48 25.22
C SER A 409 -46.73 5.98 24.03
N THR A 410 -46.28 6.91 23.17
CA THR A 410 -45.41 6.62 22.03
C THR A 410 -44.03 7.21 22.28
N ASN A 411 -43.00 6.37 22.26
CA ASN A 411 -41.60 6.79 22.32
C ASN A 411 -40.96 6.62 20.94
N ILE A 412 -40.46 7.73 20.38
CA ILE A 412 -39.69 7.75 19.13
C ILE A 412 -38.33 8.36 19.43
N ASN A 413 -37.27 7.56 19.31
CA ASN A 413 -35.89 8.00 19.47
C ASN A 413 -35.61 8.80 20.78
N GLY A 414 -36.28 8.43 21.88
CA GLY A 414 -36.10 9.05 23.20
C GLY A 414 -37.05 10.20 23.52
N ASN A 415 -37.95 10.59 22.61
CA ASN A 415 -39.02 11.55 22.88
C ASN A 415 -40.35 10.83 23.15
N GLU A 416 -40.86 10.95 24.38
CA GLU A 416 -42.13 10.33 24.81
C GLU A 416 -43.30 11.32 24.67
N THR A 417 -44.39 10.88 24.04
CA THR A 417 -45.66 11.62 23.94
C THR A 417 -46.80 10.71 24.37
N SER A 418 -47.75 11.24 25.15
CA SER A 418 -48.90 10.48 25.67
C SER A 418 -50.23 11.10 25.22
N GLU A 419 -51.14 10.28 24.72
CA GLU A 419 -52.52 10.67 24.39
C GLU A 419 -53.51 9.84 25.21
N GLU A 420 -54.58 10.49 25.69
CA GLU A 420 -55.64 9.84 26.49
C GLU A 420 -56.97 9.86 25.74
N PHE A 421 -57.68 8.72 25.77
CA PHE A 421 -58.99 8.55 25.17
C PHE A 421 -59.97 7.96 26.19
N GLU A 422 -61.19 8.49 26.25
CA GLU A 422 -62.31 7.87 26.96
C GLU A 422 -63.20 7.14 25.95
N ILE A 423 -63.47 5.85 26.22
CA ILE A 423 -64.31 5.02 25.35
C ILE A 423 -65.40 4.36 26.20
N ASP A 424 -66.65 4.57 25.78
CA ASP A 424 -67.83 3.93 26.37
C ASP A 424 -68.33 2.80 25.46
N GLY A 425 -68.77 1.70 26.08
CA GLY A 425 -69.46 0.58 25.43
C GLY A 425 -69.36 -0.72 26.22
N SER A 426 -69.83 -1.83 25.63
CA SER A 426 -69.62 -3.14 26.25
C SER A 426 -68.12 -3.51 26.27
N LYS A 427 -67.71 -4.38 27.20
CA LYS A 427 -66.31 -4.77 27.37
C LYS A 427 -65.63 -5.25 26.08
N ASP A 428 -66.37 -5.98 25.25
CA ASP A 428 -65.85 -6.50 23.97
C ASP A 428 -65.71 -5.39 22.91
N GLU A 429 -66.66 -4.45 22.85
CA GLU A 429 -66.60 -3.28 21.95
C GLU A 429 -65.45 -2.32 22.30
N VAL A 430 -65.19 -2.13 23.60
CA VAL A 430 -64.09 -1.30 24.10
C VAL A 430 -62.75 -1.91 23.69
N MET A 431 -62.56 -3.22 23.87
CA MET A 431 -61.30 -3.88 23.46
C MET A 431 -61.08 -3.83 21.95
N GLU A 432 -62.13 -4.00 21.14
CA GLU A 432 -62.01 -3.92 19.69
C GLU A 432 -61.63 -2.51 19.20
N LYS A 433 -62.19 -1.46 19.83
CA LYS A 433 -61.82 -0.07 19.54
C LYS A 433 -60.38 0.24 19.95
N VAL A 434 -59.92 -0.25 21.11
CA VAL A 434 -58.53 -0.10 21.55
C VAL A 434 -57.56 -0.77 20.58
N ASP A 435 -57.82 -2.01 20.19
CA ASP A 435 -56.99 -2.75 19.24
C ASP A 435 -56.88 -2.05 17.88
N LYS A 436 -57.97 -1.40 17.43
CA LYS A 436 -57.97 -0.63 16.18
C LYS A 436 -57.10 0.63 16.28
N ILE A 437 -57.21 1.39 17.37
CA ILE A 437 -56.41 2.60 17.60
C ILE A 437 -54.92 2.25 17.70
N VAL A 438 -54.58 1.14 18.36
CA VAL A 438 -53.19 0.67 18.49
C VAL A 438 -52.62 0.20 17.16
N LYS A 439 -53.43 -0.44 16.30
CA LYS A 439 -53.02 -0.83 14.95
C LYS A 439 -52.76 0.36 14.05
N ASP A 440 -53.64 1.36 14.05
CA ASP A 440 -53.47 2.58 13.25
C ASP A 440 -52.20 3.33 13.68
N LYS A 441 -51.97 3.49 14.99
CA LYS A 441 -50.76 4.12 15.54
C LYS A 441 -49.47 3.33 15.30
N LYS A 442 -49.51 2.03 14.98
CA LYS A 442 -48.32 1.24 14.60
C LYS A 442 -47.97 1.37 13.11
N GLN A 443 -48.90 1.81 12.27
CA GLN A 443 -48.70 1.95 10.82
C GLN A 443 -48.22 3.36 10.41
N ASP A 444 -48.61 4.39 11.15
CA ASP A 444 -48.00 5.74 11.10
C ASP A 444 -46.59 5.75 11.71
#